data_AF-A0A7X9FEY0-F1
#
_entry.id   AF-A0A7X9FEY0-F1
#
_cell.length_a   1.000
_cell.length_b   1.000
_cell.length_c   1.000
_cell.angle_alpha   90.00
_cell.angle_beta   90.00
_cell.angle_gamma   90.00
#
_symmetry.space_group_name_H-M   'P 1'
#
loop_
_entity.id
_entity.type
_entity.pdbx_description
1 polymer ?
#
loop_
_entity_poly.entity_id
_entity_poly.type
_entity_poly.pdbx_seq_one_letter_code
_entity_poly.pdbx_strand_id
1 'polypeptide(L)'
;QGLQDRSLYRDIVEMKRQYPEPVLIIEGERGKESDRDAAALQNARIYVSIDNRIPILTTRDEEETAHLLFLMAARFGSTTDETIAALTVDDTAEPAGEAATETVDPVRRILLSLPEVTPDLADALLEHFSSLAALFAADLKQLKSVEGLGPKRAKRIFDFLQKPPVAAKLS
;
A
#
# COMPACT_ATOMS: atom_id res chain seq x y z
N GLN A 1 -1.25 28.69 -0.24
CA GLN A 1 -1.10 29.29 1.10
C GLN A 1 -0.50 28.30 2.11
N GLY A 2 -1.08 27.11 2.34
CA GLY A 2 -0.53 26.15 3.33
C GLY A 2 0.91 25.61 3.10
N LEU A 3 1.41 25.63 1.84
CA LEU A 3 2.82 25.33 1.55
C LEU A 3 3.78 26.42 2.06
N GLN A 4 3.37 27.69 1.99
CA GLN A 4 4.19 28.83 2.40
C GLN A 4 4.31 28.90 3.93
N ASP A 5 3.25 28.51 4.64
CA ASP A 5 3.20 28.54 6.11
C ASP A 5 3.65 27.24 6.79
N ARG A 6 4.09 26.24 6.00
CA ARG A 6 4.42 24.88 6.45
C ARG A 6 3.30 24.15 7.22
N SER A 7 2.08 24.70 7.23
CA SER A 7 0.94 24.12 7.93
C SER A 7 0.58 22.75 7.36
N LEU A 8 0.67 22.59 6.03
CA LEU A 8 0.39 21.33 5.34
C LEU A 8 1.13 20.14 5.95
N TYR A 9 2.43 20.27 6.22
CA TYR A 9 3.24 19.17 6.75
C TYR A 9 2.75 18.73 8.14
N ARG A 10 2.40 19.69 9.00
CA ARG A 10 1.85 19.42 10.33
C ARG A 10 0.46 18.78 10.21
N ASP A 11 -0.40 19.34 9.37
CA ASP A 11 -1.78 18.89 9.21
C ASP A 11 -1.81 17.44 8.65
N ILE A 12 -0.88 17.08 7.76
CA ILE A 12 -0.69 15.71 7.27
C ILE A 12 -0.28 14.74 8.39
N VAL A 13 0.65 15.14 9.26
CA VAL A 13 1.08 14.32 10.40
C VAL A 13 -0.06 14.12 11.40
N GLU A 14 -0.84 15.16 11.66
CA GLU A 14 -1.99 15.12 12.56
C GLU A 14 -3.12 14.26 11.98
N MET A 15 -3.44 14.44 10.70
CA MET A 15 -4.46 13.66 10.00
C MET A 15 -4.15 12.16 10.03
N LYS A 16 -2.88 11.75 9.81
CA LYS A 16 -2.47 10.34 9.92
C LYS A 16 -2.57 9.77 11.34
N ARG A 17 -2.50 10.60 12.37
CA ARG A 17 -2.65 10.15 13.76
C ARG A 17 -4.12 9.95 14.13
N GLN A 18 -5.01 10.76 13.57
CA GLN A 18 -6.43 10.78 13.94
C GLN A 18 -7.29 9.87 13.05
N TYR A 19 -6.92 9.68 11.79
CA TYR A 19 -7.72 8.96 10.81
C TYR A 19 -6.95 7.77 10.22
N PRO A 20 -7.55 6.57 10.17
CA PRO A 20 -6.88 5.37 9.67
C PRO A 20 -6.65 5.40 8.16
N GLU A 21 -7.58 5.99 7.39
CA GLU A 21 -7.54 6.04 5.93
C GLU A 21 -7.77 7.47 5.42
N PRO A 22 -6.79 8.37 5.57
CA PRO A 22 -6.95 9.75 5.12
C PRO A 22 -6.75 9.89 3.60
N VAL A 23 -7.48 10.85 3.00
CA VAL A 23 -7.36 11.25 1.58
C VAL A 23 -7.25 12.76 1.50
N LEU A 24 -6.40 13.27 0.61
CA LEU A 24 -6.30 14.70 0.31
C LEU A 24 -7.03 15.02 -1.00
N ILE A 25 -7.98 15.94 -0.97
CA ILE A 25 -8.65 16.46 -2.17
C ILE A 25 -8.11 17.87 -2.45
N ILE A 26 -7.66 18.10 -3.68
CA ILE A 26 -7.22 19.41 -4.17
C ILE A 26 -8.28 19.92 -5.14
N GLU A 27 -9.03 20.91 -4.69
CA GLU A 27 -10.05 21.59 -5.51
C GLU A 27 -9.43 22.78 -6.26
N GLY A 28 -9.83 22.92 -7.54
CA GLY A 28 -9.43 24.00 -8.42
C GLY A 28 -8.53 23.55 -9.58
N GLU A 29 -8.62 24.28 -10.68
CA GLU A 29 -7.65 24.18 -11.78
C GLU A 29 -6.37 24.96 -11.49
N ARG A 30 -5.25 24.50 -12.06
CA ARG A 30 -3.96 25.18 -11.90
C ARG A 30 -4.00 26.57 -12.54
N GLY A 31 -3.79 27.61 -11.74
CA GLY A 31 -3.47 28.93 -12.23
C GLY A 31 -2.06 28.98 -12.83
N LYS A 32 -1.69 30.13 -13.43
CA LYS A 32 -0.30 30.39 -13.84
C LYS A 32 0.57 30.55 -12.58
N GLU A 33 1.25 29.48 -12.20
CA GLU A 33 2.22 29.46 -11.11
C GLU A 33 3.60 29.89 -11.58
N SER A 34 4.39 30.52 -10.70
CA SER A 34 5.82 30.73 -10.98
C SER A 34 6.59 29.41 -10.89
N ASP A 35 7.75 29.30 -11.53
CA ASP A 35 8.58 28.07 -11.48
C ASP A 35 8.93 27.66 -10.04
N ARG A 36 9.09 28.62 -9.14
CA ARG A 36 9.35 28.38 -7.72
C ARG A 36 8.14 27.78 -7.01
N ASP A 37 6.94 28.25 -7.33
CA ASP A 37 5.69 27.75 -6.76
C ASP A 37 5.39 26.33 -7.28
N ALA A 38 5.68 26.06 -8.55
CA ALA A 38 5.53 24.75 -9.15
C ALA A 38 6.43 23.68 -8.50
N ALA A 39 7.69 24.00 -8.23
CA ALA A 39 8.62 23.09 -7.55
C ALA A 39 8.19 22.80 -6.10
N ALA A 40 7.73 23.83 -5.37
CA ALA A 40 7.19 23.65 -4.03
C ALA A 40 5.96 22.74 -4.04
N LEU A 41 5.02 22.97 -4.96
CA LEU A 41 3.82 22.16 -5.11
C LEU A 41 4.14 20.69 -5.44
N GLN A 42 5.09 20.44 -6.34
CA GLN A 42 5.56 19.08 -6.63
C GLN A 42 6.14 18.39 -5.39
N ASN A 43 6.99 19.09 -4.63
CA ASN A 43 7.56 18.53 -3.41
C ASN A 43 6.49 18.19 -2.37
N ALA A 44 5.47 19.05 -2.22
CA ALA A 44 4.35 18.75 -1.34
C ALA A 44 3.56 17.53 -1.81
N ARG A 45 3.32 17.38 -3.12
CA ARG A 45 2.64 16.19 -3.66
C ARG A 45 3.43 14.92 -3.38
N ILE A 46 4.74 14.92 -3.60
CA ILE A 46 5.61 13.77 -3.27
C ILE A 46 5.55 13.45 -1.78
N TYR A 47 5.66 14.47 -0.92
CA TYR A 47 5.58 14.28 0.52
C TYR A 47 4.25 13.64 0.97
N VAL A 48 3.14 14.08 0.38
CA VAL A 48 1.81 13.55 0.70
C VAL A 48 1.62 12.13 0.14
N SER A 49 1.88 11.93 -1.16
CA SER A 49 1.53 10.68 -1.85
C SER A 49 2.56 9.56 -1.66
N ILE A 50 3.85 9.88 -1.60
CA ILE A 50 4.93 8.89 -1.52
C ILE A 50 5.38 8.71 -0.08
N ASP A 51 5.84 9.79 0.56
CA ASP A 51 6.42 9.69 1.91
C ASP A 51 5.36 9.33 2.95
N ASN A 52 4.15 9.90 2.80
CA ASN A 52 3.06 9.69 3.74
C ASN A 52 2.00 8.69 3.28
N ARG A 53 2.05 8.24 2.02
CA ARG A 53 1.10 7.28 1.42
C ARG A 53 -0.36 7.73 1.50
N ILE A 54 -0.61 9.01 1.33
CA ILE A 54 -1.95 9.59 1.33
C ILE A 54 -2.39 9.79 -0.13
N PRO A 55 -3.50 9.18 -0.56
CA PRO A 55 -4.05 9.41 -1.89
C PRO A 55 -4.37 10.89 -2.11
N ILE A 56 -4.04 11.40 -3.29
CA ILE A 56 -4.37 12.77 -3.70
C ILE A 56 -5.37 12.68 -4.84
N LEU A 57 -6.55 13.24 -4.64
CA LEU A 57 -7.60 13.41 -5.66
C LEU A 57 -7.69 14.89 -6.03
N THR A 58 -8.14 15.18 -7.26
CA THR A 58 -8.27 16.55 -7.74
C THR A 58 -9.64 16.77 -8.34
N THR A 59 -10.25 17.92 -8.06
CA THR A 59 -11.55 18.35 -8.56
C THR A 59 -11.42 19.78 -9.09
N ARG A 60 -12.25 20.17 -10.06
CA ARG A 60 -12.14 21.51 -10.67
C ARG A 60 -12.85 22.58 -9.86
N ASP A 61 -13.92 22.20 -9.16
CA ASP A 61 -14.79 23.10 -8.42
C ASP A 61 -15.53 22.38 -7.28
N GLU A 62 -16.30 23.14 -6.50
CA GLU A 62 -17.07 22.67 -5.37
C GLU A 62 -18.14 21.63 -5.73
N GLU A 63 -18.71 21.72 -6.94
CA GLU A 63 -19.73 20.78 -7.42
C GLU A 63 -19.11 19.41 -7.69
N GLU A 64 -17.95 19.37 -8.34
CA GLU A 64 -17.17 18.15 -8.55
C GLU A 64 -16.64 17.57 -7.23
N THR A 65 -16.22 18.42 -6.29
CA THR A 65 -15.85 17.98 -4.93
C THR A 65 -17.01 17.32 -4.20
N ALA A 66 -18.20 17.93 -4.22
CA ALA A 66 -19.39 17.36 -3.59
C ALA A 66 -19.78 16.02 -4.23
N HIS A 67 -19.71 15.92 -5.56
CA HIS A 67 -19.97 14.69 -6.28
C HIS A 67 -18.96 13.59 -5.94
N LEU A 68 -17.66 13.91 -5.87
CA LEU A 68 -16.61 12.97 -5.47
C LEU A 68 -16.85 12.45 -4.04
N LEU A 69 -17.18 13.34 -3.10
CA LEU A 69 -17.49 12.95 -1.73
C LEU A 69 -18.73 12.04 -1.65
N PHE A 70 -19.77 12.32 -2.45
CA PHE A 70 -20.93 11.46 -2.57
C PHE A 70 -20.55 10.05 -3.05
N LEU A 71 -19.75 9.94 -4.11
CA LEU A 71 -19.26 8.65 -4.63
C LEU A 71 -18.40 7.89 -3.60
N MET A 72 -17.54 8.59 -2.87
CA MET A 72 -16.74 7.99 -1.80
C MET A 72 -17.62 7.50 -0.65
N ALA A 73 -18.58 8.30 -0.20
CA ALA A 73 -19.52 7.91 0.84
C ALA A 73 -20.37 6.71 0.40
N ALA A 74 -20.77 6.66 -0.86
CA ALA A 74 -21.52 5.56 -1.42
C ALA A 74 -20.68 4.26 -1.44
N ARG A 75 -19.39 4.35 -1.81
CA ARG A 75 -18.49 3.20 -1.93
C ARG A 75 -17.95 2.68 -0.59
N PHE A 76 -17.70 3.57 0.36
CA PHE A 76 -17.05 3.26 1.64
C PHE A 76 -18.00 3.33 2.84
N GLY A 77 -19.19 3.90 2.66
CA GLY A 77 -20.23 3.98 3.68
C GLY A 77 -20.88 2.61 3.91
N SER A 78 -20.76 2.11 5.14
CA SER A 78 -21.46 0.92 5.60
C SER A 78 -22.92 1.27 5.92
N THR A 79 -23.77 1.42 4.92
CA THR A 79 -25.23 1.37 5.11
C THR A 79 -25.90 0.66 3.95
N THR A 80 -26.66 -0.36 4.33
CA THR A 80 -27.59 -1.27 3.64
C THR A 80 -28.60 -0.66 2.65
N ASP A 81 -28.20 0.29 1.79
CA ASP A 81 -29.05 0.72 0.68
C ASP A 81 -28.54 0.14 -0.64
N GLU A 82 -29.31 -0.84 -1.14
CA GLU A 82 -29.17 -1.50 -2.46
C GLU A 82 -29.15 -0.50 -3.64
N THR A 83 -29.45 0.78 -3.39
CA THR A 83 -29.50 1.86 -4.40
C THR A 83 -28.13 2.27 -4.93
N ILE A 84 -27.03 1.97 -4.24
CA ILE A 84 -25.68 2.40 -4.65
C ILE A 84 -24.97 1.38 -5.56
N ALA A 85 -25.50 0.17 -5.69
CA ALA A 85 -24.99 -0.84 -6.62
C ALA A 85 -25.12 -0.42 -8.11
N ALA A 86 -25.74 0.72 -8.42
CA ALA A 86 -25.90 1.23 -9.78
C ALA A 86 -24.74 2.14 -10.26
N LEU A 87 -23.75 2.45 -9.40
CA LEU A 87 -22.57 3.24 -9.78
C LEU A 87 -21.28 2.42 -9.75
N THR A 88 -21.38 1.11 -9.56
CA THR A 88 -20.30 0.23 -9.98
C THR A 88 -20.16 0.41 -11.49
N VAL A 89 -18.95 0.78 -11.91
CA VAL A 89 -18.48 0.41 -13.24
C VAL A 89 -18.88 -1.05 -13.39
N ASP A 90 -19.75 -1.31 -14.36
CA ASP A 90 -20.24 -2.62 -14.77
C ASP A 90 -19.23 -3.69 -14.33
N ASP A 91 -19.60 -4.57 -13.40
CA ASP A 91 -18.75 -5.73 -13.06
C ASP A 91 -18.60 -6.69 -14.27
N THR A 92 -19.16 -6.31 -15.43
CA THR A 92 -19.01 -6.92 -16.75
C THR A 92 -18.13 -6.12 -17.72
N ALA A 93 -17.70 -4.90 -17.38
CA ALA A 93 -16.73 -4.14 -18.16
C ALA A 93 -15.34 -4.60 -17.74
N GLU A 94 -14.86 -5.65 -18.42
CA GLU A 94 -13.46 -6.02 -18.38
C GLU A 94 -12.60 -4.76 -18.60
N PRO A 95 -11.64 -4.45 -17.72
CA PRO A 95 -10.70 -3.39 -17.99
C PRO A 95 -9.97 -3.77 -19.27
N ALA A 96 -10.26 -3.03 -20.35
CA ALA A 96 -9.53 -3.10 -21.60
C ALA A 96 -8.05 -2.78 -21.30
N GLY A 97 -7.27 -3.84 -21.17
CA GLY A 97 -5.89 -3.79 -20.77
C GLY A 97 -5.50 -5.12 -20.15
N GLU A 98 -5.04 -6.03 -20.98
CA GLU A 98 -4.24 -7.19 -20.60
C GLU A 98 -3.02 -6.75 -19.78
N ALA A 99 -3.24 -6.55 -18.49
CA ALA A 99 -2.29 -6.94 -17.49
C ALA A 99 -3.10 -7.88 -16.61
N ALA A 100 -3.02 -9.17 -16.93
CA ALA A 100 -3.28 -10.19 -15.93
C ALA A 100 -2.45 -9.78 -14.71
N THR A 101 -3.07 -9.13 -13.73
CA THR A 101 -2.60 -9.20 -12.37
C THR A 101 -2.77 -10.65 -12.03
N GLU A 102 -1.78 -11.44 -12.40
CA GLU A 102 -1.51 -12.74 -11.84
C GLU A 102 -1.68 -12.51 -10.35
N THR A 103 -2.81 -12.93 -9.80
CA THR A 103 -3.13 -12.73 -8.39
C THR A 103 -2.10 -13.55 -7.67
N VAL A 104 -0.98 -12.91 -7.32
CA VAL A 104 0.15 -13.58 -6.67
C VAL A 104 -0.44 -14.26 -5.46
N ASP A 105 -0.37 -15.59 -5.47
CA ASP A 105 -0.88 -16.47 -4.42
C ASP A 105 -0.58 -15.84 -3.05
N PRO A 106 -1.58 -15.66 -2.17
CA PRO A 106 -1.38 -15.12 -0.82
C PRO A 106 -0.22 -15.78 -0.08
N VAL A 107 0.00 -17.09 -0.29
CA VAL A 107 1.13 -17.83 0.27
C VAL A 107 2.47 -17.28 -0.25
N ARG A 108 2.59 -17.11 -1.57
CA ARG A 108 3.78 -16.57 -2.22
C ARG A 108 4.07 -15.13 -1.76
N ARG A 109 3.03 -14.33 -1.55
CA ARG A 109 3.15 -12.97 -0.99
C ARG A 109 3.76 -12.96 0.41
N ILE A 110 3.36 -13.90 1.27
CA ILE A 110 3.95 -14.04 2.61
C ILE A 110 5.43 -14.40 2.50
N LEU A 111 5.80 -15.34 1.62
CA LEU A 111 7.19 -15.73 1.43
C LEU A 111 8.06 -14.58 0.93
N LEU A 112 7.56 -13.79 -0.01
CA LEU A 112 8.26 -12.61 -0.53
C LEU A 112 8.45 -11.51 0.51
N SER A 113 7.73 -11.56 1.63
CA SER A 113 7.94 -10.65 2.77
C SER A 113 9.12 -11.06 3.67
N LEU A 114 9.63 -12.28 3.53
CA LEU A 114 10.77 -12.78 4.30
C LEU A 114 12.09 -12.21 3.72
N PRO A 115 13.08 -11.93 4.58
CA PRO A 115 14.37 -11.45 4.11
C PRO A 115 15.04 -12.51 3.22
N GLU A 116 15.78 -12.06 2.20
CA GLU A 116 16.52 -12.94 1.29
C GLU A 116 15.67 -13.87 0.42
N VAL A 117 14.34 -13.75 0.42
CA VAL A 117 13.46 -14.58 -0.42
C VAL A 117 13.16 -13.86 -1.74
N THR A 118 13.51 -14.52 -2.84
CA THR A 118 13.23 -14.09 -4.23
C THR A 118 12.05 -14.89 -4.79
N PRO A 119 11.42 -14.47 -5.91
CA PRO A 119 10.33 -15.22 -6.54
C PRO A 119 10.66 -16.71 -6.76
N ASP A 120 11.78 -17.01 -7.42
CA ASP A 120 12.21 -18.39 -7.68
C ASP A 120 12.47 -19.18 -6.40
N LEU A 121 12.97 -18.51 -5.35
CA LEU A 121 13.21 -19.15 -4.06
C LEU A 121 11.91 -19.39 -3.30
N ALA A 122 10.90 -18.53 -3.45
CA ALA A 122 9.58 -18.76 -2.86
C ALA A 122 8.97 -20.03 -3.45
N ASP A 123 9.09 -20.22 -4.75
CA ASP A 123 8.59 -21.41 -5.45
C ASP A 123 9.36 -22.67 -4.98
N ALA A 124 10.70 -22.61 -4.92
CA ALA A 124 11.52 -23.72 -4.40
C ALA A 124 11.22 -24.06 -2.93
N LEU A 125 10.92 -23.06 -2.09
CA LEU A 125 10.52 -23.28 -0.69
C LEU A 125 9.15 -23.96 -0.59
N LEU A 126 8.20 -23.59 -1.46
CA LEU A 126 6.88 -24.23 -1.49
C LEU A 126 6.95 -25.66 -2.02
N GLU A 127 7.75 -25.91 -3.04
CA GLU A 127 8.02 -27.26 -3.53
C GLU A 127 8.66 -28.14 -2.46
N HIS A 128 9.61 -27.60 -1.69
CA HIS A 128 10.33 -28.37 -0.66
C HIS A 128 9.50 -28.65 0.61
N PHE A 129 8.79 -27.65 1.13
CA PHE A 129 8.10 -27.75 2.42
C PHE A 129 6.59 -28.00 2.29
N SER A 130 6.00 -27.81 1.11
CA SER A 130 4.58 -28.03 0.79
C SER A 130 3.57 -27.16 1.59
N SER A 131 4.00 -26.42 2.62
CA SER A 131 3.16 -25.48 3.38
C SER A 131 3.99 -24.46 4.17
N LEU A 132 3.39 -23.31 4.50
CA LEU A 132 4.01 -22.32 5.39
C LEU A 132 4.25 -22.87 6.81
N ALA A 133 3.35 -23.72 7.31
CA ALA A 133 3.50 -24.33 8.63
C ALA A 133 4.76 -25.20 8.70
N ALA A 134 5.00 -26.02 7.68
CA ALA A 134 6.21 -26.84 7.58
C ALA A 134 7.47 -25.98 7.43
N LEU A 135 7.42 -24.91 6.62
CA LEU A 135 8.53 -23.97 6.49
C LEU A 135 8.87 -23.27 7.82
N PHE A 136 7.88 -22.76 8.54
CA PHE A 136 8.10 -22.03 9.79
C PHE A 136 8.54 -22.93 10.95
N ALA A 137 8.25 -24.23 10.87
CA ALA A 137 8.77 -25.23 11.79
C ALA A 137 10.15 -25.79 11.41
N ALA A 138 10.68 -25.42 10.24
CA ALA A 138 11.90 -26.01 9.70
C ALA A 138 13.15 -25.59 10.51
N ASP A 139 14.07 -26.53 10.69
CA ASP A 139 15.37 -26.25 11.26
C ASP A 139 16.35 -25.66 10.22
N LEU A 140 17.48 -25.11 10.71
CA LEU A 140 18.49 -24.52 9.84
C LEU A 140 19.11 -25.52 8.84
N LYS A 141 19.12 -26.82 9.17
CA LYS A 141 19.67 -27.86 8.29
C LYS A 141 18.71 -28.13 7.13
N GLN A 142 17.40 -28.16 7.39
CA GLN A 142 16.35 -28.30 6.39
C GLN A 142 16.28 -27.08 5.47
N LEU A 143 16.44 -25.86 5.99
CA LEU A 143 16.53 -24.67 5.13
C LEU A 143 17.75 -24.71 4.20
N LYS A 144 18.87 -25.27 4.65
CA LYS A 144 20.08 -25.41 3.82
C LYS A 144 19.97 -26.47 2.73
N SER A 145 19.00 -27.39 2.80
CA SER A 145 18.78 -28.40 1.75
C SER A 145 17.91 -27.89 0.60
N VAL A 146 17.34 -26.70 0.70
CA VAL A 146 16.57 -26.09 -0.39
C VAL A 146 17.52 -25.62 -1.49
N GLU A 147 17.22 -26.00 -2.72
CA GLU A 147 18.01 -25.59 -3.89
C GLU A 147 18.01 -24.06 -4.05
N GLY A 148 19.16 -23.47 -4.38
CA GLY A 148 19.31 -22.02 -4.47
C GLY A 148 19.43 -21.28 -3.12
N LEU A 149 19.29 -21.99 -1.98
CA LEU A 149 19.39 -21.41 -0.64
C LEU A 149 20.73 -21.71 0.04
N GLY A 150 21.72 -20.84 -0.19
CA GLY A 150 23.04 -20.96 0.43
C GLY A 150 23.04 -20.78 1.97
N PRO A 151 24.08 -21.26 2.67
CA PRO A 151 24.11 -21.36 4.14
C PRO A 151 23.99 -20.01 4.86
N LYS A 152 24.50 -18.93 4.26
CA LYS A 152 24.38 -17.57 4.82
C LYS A 152 22.94 -17.05 4.75
N ARG A 153 22.27 -17.26 3.60
CA ARG A 153 20.87 -16.85 3.39
C ARG A 153 19.93 -17.68 4.26
N ALA A 154 20.12 -19.00 4.30
CA ALA A 154 19.39 -19.91 5.17
C ALA A 154 19.43 -19.46 6.65
N LYS A 155 20.62 -19.08 7.13
CA LYS A 155 20.79 -18.56 8.49
C LYS A 155 20.01 -17.27 8.72
N ARG A 156 20.04 -16.32 7.78
CA ARG A 156 19.28 -15.05 7.91
C ARG A 156 17.78 -15.27 7.96
N ILE A 157 17.25 -16.18 7.13
CA ILE A 157 15.83 -16.56 7.16
C ILE A 157 15.49 -17.19 8.53
N PHE A 158 16.29 -18.16 8.97
CA PHE A 158 16.09 -18.83 10.26
C PHE A 158 16.12 -17.87 11.45
N ASP A 159 17.13 -16.99 11.51
CA ASP A 159 17.27 -15.98 12.57
C ASP A 159 16.08 -15.00 12.56
N PHE A 160 15.56 -14.65 11.37
CA PHE A 160 14.38 -13.79 11.24
C PHE A 160 13.11 -14.45 11.79
N LEU A 161 12.87 -15.73 11.47
CA LEU A 161 11.70 -16.49 11.93
C LEU A 161 11.66 -16.64 13.46
N GLN A 162 12.82 -16.58 14.13
CA GLN A 162 12.93 -16.67 15.59
C GLN A 162 12.92 -15.33 16.31
N LYS A 163 12.94 -14.21 15.58
CA LYS A 163 13.07 -12.89 16.19
C LYS A 163 11.78 -12.55 16.94
N PRO A 164 11.84 -12.24 18.25
CA PRO A 164 10.65 -11.82 18.97
C PRO A 164 10.12 -10.50 18.40
N PRO A 165 8.80 -10.27 18.43
CA PRO A 165 8.24 -9.00 18.01
C PRO A 165 8.89 -7.87 18.82
N VAL A 166 9.23 -6.76 18.15
CA VAL A 166 9.72 -5.58 18.84
C VAL A 166 8.60 -5.12 19.77
N ALA A 167 8.83 -5.20 21.08
CA ALA A 167 7.89 -4.67 22.05
C ALA A 167 7.68 -3.19 21.71
N ALA A 168 6.48 -2.86 21.23
CA ALA A 168 6.10 -1.48 21.06
C ALA A 168 6.23 -0.85 22.44
N LYS A 169 7.18 0.08 22.60
CA LYS A 169 7.16 0.99 23.73
C LYS A 169 5.90 1.82 23.55
N LEU A 170 4.82 1.37 24.19
CA LEU A 170 3.64 2.17 24.45
C LEU A 170 4.09 3.22 25.47
N SER A 171 4.47 4.39 24.97
CA SER A 171 4.78 5.59 25.75
C SER A 171 4.16 6.79 25.05
#